data_AF-A0A9E0QSK9-F1
#
_entry.id   AF-A0A9E0QSK9-F1
#
_cell.length_a   1.000
_cell.length_b   1.000
_cell.length_c   1.000
_cell.angle_alpha   90.00
_cell.angle_beta   90.00
_cell.angle_gamma   90.00
#
_symmetry.space_group_name_H-M   'P 1'
#
loop_
_entity.id
_entity.type
_entity.pdbx_description
1 polymer ?
#
loop_
_entity_poly.entity_id
_entity_poly.type
_entity_poly.pdbx_seq_one_letter_code
_entity_poly.pdbx_strand_id
1 'polypeptide(L)' 'MTDPAYHRLGLPVTASPYAVLRAAVRALHPDTRAVRGFRTSRKRFYQQMLCAHAARQAAGDQPNG' A
#
# COMPACT_ATOMS: atom_id res chain seq x y z
N MET A 1 10.23 7.63 6.43
CA MET A 1 10.77 6.47 5.67
C MET A 1 9.60 5.72 5.07
N THR A 2 9.53 5.61 3.74
CA THR A 2 8.47 4.86 3.06
C THR A 2 8.74 3.36 3.19
N ASP A 3 7.70 2.58 3.47
CA ASP A 3 7.84 1.13 3.68
C ASP A 3 8.40 0.41 2.43
N PRO A 4 9.39 -0.48 2.57
CA PRO A 4 10.04 -1.14 1.42
C PRO A 4 9.08 -2.07 0.65
N ALA A 5 8.03 -2.60 1.27
CA ALA A 5 7.02 -3.39 0.56
C ALA A 5 6.18 -2.50 -0.36
N TYR A 6 5.95 -1.24 0.00
CA TYR A 6 5.25 -0.28 -0.86
C TYR A 6 6.04 0.01 -2.15
N HIS A 7 7.37 0.13 -2.08
CA HIS A 7 8.21 0.31 -3.27
C HIS A 7 8.11 -0.85 -4.26
N ARG A 8 7.95 -2.09 -3.76
CA ARG A 8 7.77 -3.28 -4.61
C ARG A 8 6.44 -3.29 -5.36
N LEU A 9 5.45 -2.49 -4.94
CA LEU A 9 4.18 -2.35 -5.65
C LEU A 9 4.31 -1.54 -6.95
N GLY A 10 5.40 -0.77 -7.11
CA GLY A 10 5.69 -0.03 -8.35
C GLY A 10 4.62 1.00 -8.74
N LEU A 11 3.90 1.56 -7.77
CA LEU A 11 2.79 2.46 -8.03
C LEU A 11 3.24 3.91 -8.26
N PRO A 12 2.65 4.61 -9.25
CA PRO A 12 2.89 6.04 -9.40
C PRO A 12 2.31 6.82 -8.21
N VAL A 13 2.89 7.99 -7.94
CA VAL A 13 2.45 8.85 -6.82
C VAL A 13 1.02 9.36 -7.04
N THR A 14 0.59 9.53 -8.30
CA THR A 14 -0.76 9.94 -8.70
C THR A 14 -1.79 8.81 -8.65
N ALA A 15 -1.41 7.59 -8.25
CA ALA A 15 -2.33 6.47 -8.17
C ALA A 15 -3.44 6.73 -7.14
N SER A 16 -4.66 6.30 -7.44
CA SER A 16 -5.74 6.35 -6.45
C SER A 16 -5.45 5.41 -5.26
N PRO A 17 -5.87 5.74 -4.02
CA PRO A 17 -5.82 4.83 -2.88
C PRO A 17 -6.44 3.44 -3.16
N TYR A 18 -7.47 3.37 -4.02
CA TYR A 18 -8.06 2.10 -4.43
C TYR A 18 -7.08 1.24 -5.27
N ALA A 19 -6.29 1.86 -6.13
CA ALA A 19 -5.25 1.17 -6.91
C ALA A 19 -4.16 0.60 -5.98
N VAL A 20 -3.81 1.34 -4.93
CA VAL A 20 -2.87 0.88 -3.88
C VAL A 20 -3.39 -0.36 -3.19
N LEU A 21 -4.66 -0.35 -2.76
CA LEU A 21 -5.29 -1.52 -2.16
C LEU A 21 -5.32 -2.72 -3.12
N ARG A 22 -5.67 -2.50 -4.39
CA ARG A 22 -5.71 -3.56 -5.40
C ARG A 22 -4.34 -4.19 -5.64
N ALA A 23 -3.29 -3.38 -5.69
CA ALA A 23 -1.90 -3.86 -5.81
C ALA A 23 -1.46 -4.62 -4.56
N ALA A 24 -1.75 -4.10 -3.36
CA ALA A 24 -1.44 -4.76 -2.09
C ALA A 24 -2.16 -6.13 -1.96
N VAL A 25 -3.41 -6.21 -2.39
CA VAL A 25 -4.17 -7.47 -2.44
C VAL A 25 -3.56 -8.46 -3.44
N ARG A 26 -3.04 -7.99 -4.58
CA ARG A 26 -2.37 -8.83 -5.58
C ARG A 26 -0.97 -9.29 -5.14
N ALA A 27 -0.29 -8.49 -4.32
CA ALA A 27 1.00 -8.84 -3.75
C ALA A 27 0.90 -9.98 -2.71
N LEU A 28 -0.28 -10.19 -2.11
CA LEU A 28 -0.51 -11.29 -1.19
C LEU A 28 -0.88 -12.59 -1.93
N HIS A 29 -0.22 -13.69 -1.57
CA HIS A 29 -0.54 -15.02 -2.09
C HIS A 29 -2.01 -15.38 -1.81
N PRO A 30 -2.76 -15.98 -2.75
CA PRO A 30 -4.15 -16.39 -2.55
C PRO A 30 -4.35 -17.25 -1.31
N ASP A 31 -3.41 -18.15 -1.01
CA ASP A 31 -3.52 -19.01 0.18
C ASP A 31 -3.41 -18.20 1.48
N THR A 32 -2.49 -17.24 1.54
CA THR A 32 -2.39 -16.30 2.67
C THR A 32 -3.66 -15.45 2.81
N ARG A 33 -4.36 -15.16 1.71
CA ARG A 33 -5.65 -14.45 1.72
C ARG A 33 -6.81 -15.36 2.16
N ALA A 34 -6.77 -16.65 1.86
CA ALA A 34 -7.81 -17.59 2.25
C ALA A 34 -7.79 -17.84 3.77
N VAL A 35 -6.64 -17.71 4.44
CA VAL A 35 -6.51 -17.90 5.88
C VAL A 35 -7.32 -16.86 6.67
N ARG A 36 -8.38 -17.33 7.34
CA ARG A 36 -9.28 -16.50 8.15
C ARG A 36 -8.55 -15.87 9.36
N GLY A 37 -7.58 -16.57 9.95
CA GLY A 37 -6.79 -16.09 11.08
C GLY A 37 -5.96 -14.83 10.78
N PHE A 38 -5.61 -14.60 9.51
CA PHE A 38 -4.82 -13.45 9.10
C PHE A 38 -5.66 -12.21 8.78
N ARG A 39 -6.96 -12.16 9.12
CA ARG A 39 -7.79 -10.97 8.84
C ARG A 39 -7.21 -9.70 9.45
N THR A 40 -6.80 -9.74 10.71
CA THR A 40 -6.23 -8.58 11.42
C THR A 40 -4.90 -8.15 10.81
N SER A 41 -4.01 -9.10 10.52
CA SER A 41 -2.71 -8.84 9.88
C SER A 41 -2.88 -8.24 8.49
N ARG A 42 -3.82 -8.75 7.68
CA ARG A 42 -4.15 -8.21 6.36
C ARG A 42 -4.69 -6.79 6.43
N LYS A 43 -5.59 -6.51 7.37
CA LYS A 43 -6.10 -5.15 7.58
C LYS A 43 -4.96 -4.17 7.91
N ARG A 44 -4.06 -4.56 8.82
CA ARG A 44 -2.89 -3.74 9.18
C ARG A 44 -1.97 -3.52 7.99
N PHE A 45 -1.70 -4.56 7.20
CA PHE A 45 -0.91 -4.46 5.98
C PHE A 45 -1.51 -3.46 4.98
N TYR A 46 -2.81 -3.53 4.73
CA TYR A 46 -3.49 -2.57 3.84
C TYR A 46 -3.43 -1.14 4.37
N GLN A 47 -3.60 -0.95 5.68
CA GLN A 47 -3.46 0.37 6.32
C GLN A 47 -2.04 0.93 6.18
N GLN A 48 -1.00 0.09 6.38
CA GLN A 48 0.39 0.50 6.19
C GLN A 48 0.68 0.93 4.74
N MET A 49 0.15 0.20 3.75
CA MET A 49 0.31 0.57 2.34
C MET A 49 -0.37 1.91 2.02
N LEU A 50 -1.55 2.16 2.58
CA LEU A 50 -2.24 3.45 2.43
C LEU A 50 -1.48 4.60 3.11
N CYS A 51 -0.98 4.39 4.32
CA CYS A 51 -0.16 5.39 5.02
C CYS A 51 1.14 5.70 4.27
N ALA A 52 1.83 4.67 3.77
CA ALA A 52 3.04 4.84 2.97
C ALA A 52 2.77 5.61 1.67
N HIS A 53 1.62 5.33 1.02
CA HIS A 53 1.20 6.05 -0.18
C HIS A 53 0.86 7.51 0.13
N ALA A 54 0.10 7.78 1.19
CA ALA A 54 -0.22 9.14 1.62
C ALA A 54 1.04 9.94 1.97
N ALA A 55 2.00 9.34 2.68
CA ALA A 55 3.28 9.97 2.97
C ALA A 55 4.09 10.27 1.70
N ARG A 56 4.03 9.39 0.70
CA ARG A 56 4.69 9.62 -0.60
C ARG A 56 3.97 10.65 -1.46
N GLN A 57 2.63 10.70 -1.41
CA GLN A 57 1.84 11.77 -2.02
C GLN A 57 2.20 13.11 -1.40
N ALA A 58 2.19 13.24 -0.07
CA ALA A 58 2.58 14.48 0.61
C ALA A 58 4.04 14.89 0.35
N ALA A 59 4.95 13.93 0.18
CA ALA A 59 6.34 14.21 -0.19
C ALA A 59 6.51 14.61 -1.66
N GLY A 60 5.69 14.08 -2.57
CA GLY A 60 5.69 14.46 -3.99
C GLY A 60 4.82 15.69 -4.30
N ASP A 61 3.93 16.04 -3.39
CA ASP A 61 3.10 17.24 -3.37
C ASP A 61 3.80 18.42 -2.69
N GLN A 62 5.06 18.26 -2.23
CA GLN A 62 5.89 19.42 -1.93
C GLN A 62 5.95 20.27 -3.20
N PRO A 63 5.31 21.45 -3.23
CA PRO A 63 5.43 22.30 -4.37
C PRO A 63 6.90 22.73 -4.37
N ASN A 64 7.61 22.46 -5.46
CA ASN A 64 8.69 23.37 -5.83
C ASN A 64 8.01 24.72 -6.10
N GLY A 65 7.88 25.54 -5.06
CA GLY A 65 7.21 26.84 -5.07
C GLY A 65 7.37 27.53 -3.73
#